data_AF-A0ABD1X9I5-F1
#
_entry.id   AF-A0ABD1X9I5-F1
#
_cell.length_a   1.000
_cell.length_b   1.000
_cell.length_c   1.000
_cell.angle_alpha   90.00
_cell.angle_beta   90.00
_cell.angle_gamma   90.00
#
_symmetry.space_group_name_H-M   'P 1'
#
loop_
_entity.id
_entity.type
_entity.pdbx_description
1 polymer ?
#
loop_
_entity_poly.entity_id
_entity_poly.type
_entity_poly.pdbx_seq_one_letter_code
_entity_poly.pdbx_strand_id
1 'polypeptide(L)'
;MNLILEESGNLSRELLTLLLVIVKKNSHGVVTIHLVERVFEKCVVKLKSYLTKIIKSLGVYLDDYSAIVSSVCNETNGTVDQNNNITYGDELVAEIKSASAFPDLALVTY
;
A
#
# COMPACT_ATOMS: atom_id res chain seq x y z
N MET A 1 -5.58 16.19 -6.33
CA MET A 1 -6.21 16.02 -5.01
C MET A 1 -5.65 14.75 -4.39
N ASN A 2 -4.84 14.87 -3.35
CA ASN A 2 -4.28 13.73 -2.63
C ASN A 2 -5.35 13.26 -1.62
N LEU A 3 -5.74 11.99 -1.69
CA LEU A 3 -6.78 11.46 -0.82
C LEU A 3 -6.20 11.29 0.57
N ILE A 4 -6.82 11.95 1.55
CA ILE A 4 -6.48 11.94 2.99
C ILE A 4 -6.39 10.50 3.56
N LEU A 5 -6.84 9.47 2.83
CA LEU A 5 -6.64 8.07 3.18
C LEU A 5 -5.15 7.65 3.22
N GLU A 6 -4.28 8.22 2.37
CA GLU A 6 -2.85 7.87 2.36
C GLU A 6 -2.07 8.56 3.49
N GLU A 7 -2.54 9.70 4.00
CA GLU A 7 -1.93 10.37 5.17
C GLU A 7 -2.56 9.96 6.50
N SER A 8 -3.82 9.52 6.51
CA SER A 8 -4.50 9.15 7.76
C SER A 8 -3.98 7.84 8.34
N GLY A 9 -3.73 7.85 9.66
CA GLY A 9 -3.13 6.71 10.38
C GLY A 9 -4.04 5.48 10.51
N ASN A 10 -5.37 5.65 10.43
CA ASN A 10 -6.33 4.55 10.57
C ASN A 10 -7.59 4.81 9.74
N LEU A 11 -7.97 3.84 8.88
CA LEU A 11 -9.26 3.86 8.19
C LEU A 11 -10.35 3.30 9.10
N SER A 12 -11.45 4.04 9.31
CA SER A 12 -12.59 3.50 10.06
C SER A 12 -13.21 2.33 9.30
N ARG A 13 -13.62 1.30 10.05
CA ARG A 13 -14.36 0.15 9.51
C ARG A 13 -15.65 0.60 8.82
N GLU A 14 -16.37 1.58 9.37
CA GLU A 14 -17.63 2.07 8.78
C GLU A 14 -17.39 2.70 7.41
N LEU A 15 -16.32 3.49 7.27
CA LEU A 15 -15.93 4.06 5.99
C LEU A 15 -15.63 2.96 4.97
N LEU A 16 -14.89 1.93 5.37
CA LEU A 16 -14.54 0.82 4.48
C LEU A 16 -15.76 0.02 4.06
N THR A 17 -16.69 -0.25 4.99
CA THR A 17 -17.97 -0.89 4.68
C THR A 17 -18.79 -0.03 3.72
N LEU A 18 -18.86 1.28 3.94
CA LEU A 18 -19.59 2.21 3.08
C LEU A 18 -19.01 2.22 1.65
N LEU A 19 -17.69 2.26 1.53
CA LEU A 19 -16.99 2.16 0.25
C LEU A 19 -17.31 0.83 -0.46
N LEU A 20 -17.29 -0.28 0.27
CA LEU A 20 -17.68 -1.61 -0.25
C LEU A 20 -19.13 -1.65 -0.73
N VAL A 21 -20.07 -1.01 -0.01
CA VAL A 21 -21.48 -0.91 -0.42
C VAL A 21 -21.61 -0.13 -1.73
N ILE A 22 -20.84 0.95 -1.90
CA ILE A 22 -20.85 1.75 -3.14
C ILE A 22 -20.31 0.96 -4.32
N VAL A 23 -19.23 0.20 -4.16
CA VAL A 23 -18.64 -0.59 -5.26
C VAL A 23 -19.27 -1.97 -5.43
N LYS A 24 -20.32 -2.29 -4.67
CA LYS A 24 -21.07 -3.54 -4.85
C LYS A 24 -21.71 -3.54 -6.24
N LYS A 25 -21.67 -4.67 -6.96
CA LYS A 25 -22.16 -4.78 -8.35
C LYS A 25 -23.60 -4.32 -8.58
N ASN A 26 -24.42 -4.33 -7.54
CA ASN A 26 -25.84 -3.96 -7.58
C ASN A 26 -26.11 -2.53 -7.05
N SER A 27 -25.08 -1.70 -6.92
CA SER A 27 -25.25 -0.32 -6.45
C SER A 27 -25.73 0.60 -7.58
N HIS A 28 -26.69 1.47 -7.27
CA HIS A 28 -27.20 2.47 -8.21
C HIS A 28 -26.48 3.80 -7.97
N GLY A 29 -25.57 4.21 -8.86
CA GLY A 29 -24.86 5.49 -8.72
C GLY A 29 -23.51 5.56 -9.44
N VAL A 30 -23.54 5.66 -10.77
CA VAL A 30 -22.33 5.58 -11.64
C VAL A 30 -21.25 6.60 -11.26
N VAL A 31 -21.64 7.84 -10.93
CA VAL A 31 -20.71 8.91 -10.54
C VAL A 31 -20.01 8.59 -9.21
N THR A 32 -20.74 8.06 -8.23
CA THR A 32 -20.19 7.70 -6.93
C THR A 32 -19.25 6.50 -7.03
N ILE A 33 -19.56 5.54 -7.91
CA ILE A 33 -18.71 4.36 -8.17
C ILE A 33 -17.35 4.79 -8.70
N HIS A 34 -17.28 5.62 -9.75
CA HIS A 34 -16.01 6.03 -10.34
C HIS A 34 -15.11 6.83 -9.38
N LEU A 35 -15.70 7.63 -8.50
CA LEU A 35 -14.92 8.33 -7.48
C LEU A 35 -14.29 7.33 -6.52
N VAL A 36 -15.06 6.35 -6.05
CA VAL A 36 -14.55 5.32 -5.14
C VAL A 36 -13.52 4.41 -5.82
N GLU A 37 -13.71 4.07 -7.10
CA GLU A 37 -12.71 3.32 -7.88
C GLU A 37 -11.36 4.05 -7.90
N ARG A 38 -11.35 5.37 -8.17
CA ARG A 38 -10.12 6.16 -8.10
C ARG A 38 -9.52 6.24 -6.70
N VAL A 39 -10.35 6.22 -5.65
CA VAL A 39 -9.86 6.12 -4.27
C VAL A 39 -9.15 4.81 -4.03
N PHE A 40 -9.69 3.71 -4.55
CA PHE A 40 -9.10 2.38 -4.43
C PHE A 40 -7.77 2.29 -5.17
N GLU A 41 -7.68 2.87 -6.37
CA GLU A 41 -6.44 2.96 -7.15
C GLU A 41 -5.36 3.82 -6.48
N LYS A 42 -5.73 4.91 -5.80
CA LYS A 42 -4.74 5.78 -5.13
C LYS A 42 -4.25 5.20 -3.81
N CYS A 43 -5.08 4.41 -3.13
CA CYS A 43 -4.76 3.92 -1.79
C CYS A 43 -4.51 2.41 -1.72
N VAL A 44 -4.16 1.76 -2.83
CA VAL A 44 -4.01 0.29 -2.95
C VAL A 44 -3.19 -0.31 -1.80
N VAL A 45 -2.02 0.27 -1.51
CA VAL A 45 -1.06 -0.27 -0.52
C VAL A 45 -1.69 -0.38 0.87
N LYS A 46 -2.33 0.69 1.35
CA LYS A 46 -3.04 0.66 2.63
C LYS A 46 -4.29 -0.19 2.55
N LEU A 47 -5.08 0.02 1.50
CA LEU A 47 -6.41 -0.52 1.35
C LEU A 47 -6.39 -2.05 1.28
N LYS A 48 -5.39 -2.68 0.62
CA LYS A 48 -5.24 -4.14 0.55
C LYS A 48 -5.35 -4.80 1.93
N SER A 49 -4.62 -4.30 2.93
CA SER A 49 -4.61 -4.89 4.28
C SER A 49 -5.98 -4.77 4.96
N TYR A 50 -6.61 -3.62 4.83
CA TYR A 50 -7.91 -3.33 5.42
C TYR A 50 -9.04 -4.09 4.73
N LEU A 51 -9.03 -4.13 3.40
CA LEU A 51 -10.04 -4.77 2.55
C LEU A 51 -10.02 -6.29 2.76
N THR A 52 -8.83 -6.89 2.80
CA THR A 52 -8.68 -8.32 3.10
C THR A 52 -9.22 -8.66 4.49
N LYS A 53 -8.95 -7.80 5.49
CA LYS A 53 -9.40 -8.00 6.86
C LYS A 53 -10.93 -7.89 6.99
N ILE A 54 -11.52 -6.87 6.36
CA ILE A 54 -12.97 -6.65 6.46
C ILE A 54 -13.77 -7.70 5.70
N ILE A 55 -13.31 -8.12 4.52
CA ILE A 55 -13.99 -9.14 3.70
C ILE A 55 -14.02 -10.48 4.45
N LYS A 56 -12.87 -10.88 5.02
CA LYS A 56 -12.78 -12.07 5.89
C LYS A 56 -13.67 -11.95 7.12
N SER A 57 -13.72 -10.76 7.74
CA SER A 57 -14.56 -10.51 8.91
C SER A 57 -16.06 -10.48 8.60
N LEU A 58 -16.45 -10.06 7.39
CA LEU A 58 -17.84 -9.93 6.96
C LEU A 58 -18.36 -11.23 6.34
N GLY A 59 -17.48 -12.15 5.96
CA GLY A 59 -17.86 -13.43 5.34
C GLY A 59 -18.45 -13.27 3.93
N VAL A 60 -18.05 -12.22 3.21
CA VAL A 60 -18.53 -11.90 1.86
C VAL A 60 -17.54 -12.36 0.80
N TYR A 61 -18.04 -12.56 -0.42
CA TYR A 61 -17.22 -12.95 -1.56
C TYR A 61 -16.71 -11.71 -2.30
N LEU A 62 -15.46 -11.76 -2.76
CA LEU A 62 -14.88 -10.70 -3.60
C LEU A 62 -15.72 -10.45 -4.87
N ASP A 63 -16.30 -11.52 -5.42
CA ASP A 63 -17.07 -11.50 -6.67
C ASP A 63 -18.36 -10.69 -6.60
N ASP A 64 -18.84 -10.36 -5.39
CA ASP A 64 -20.01 -9.51 -5.16
C ASP A 64 -19.73 -8.02 -5.46
N TYR A 65 -18.45 -7.65 -5.59
CA TYR A 65 -17.99 -6.28 -5.76
C TYR A 65 -17.45 -6.01 -7.17
N SER A 66 -17.24 -4.73 -7.50
CA SER A 66 -16.57 -4.29 -8.72
C SER A 66 -15.17 -4.92 -8.81
N ALA A 67 -14.71 -5.14 -10.03
CA ALA A 67 -13.40 -5.76 -10.32
C ALA A 67 -12.24 -5.02 -9.64
N ILE A 68 -12.39 -3.74 -9.30
CA ILE A 68 -11.40 -2.96 -8.56
C ILE A 68 -11.09 -3.56 -7.18
N VAL A 69 -12.10 -4.08 -6.48
CA VAL A 69 -11.95 -4.68 -5.14
C VAL A 69 -11.09 -5.92 -5.24
N SER A 70 -11.38 -6.74 -6.24
CA SER A 70 -10.57 -7.92 -6.56
C SER A 70 -9.16 -7.52 -6.95
N SER A 71 -8.98 -6.49 -7.79
CA SER A 71 -7.66 -5.98 -8.20
C SER A 71 -6.80 -5.52 -7.01
N VAL A 72 -7.39 -4.78 -6.05
CA VAL A 72 -6.69 -4.30 -4.85
C VAL A 72 -6.30 -5.43 -3.90
N CYS A 73 -7.17 -6.42 -3.75
CA CYS A 73 -6.91 -7.60 -2.91
C CYS A 73 -5.94 -8.58 -3.59
N ASN A 74 -5.94 -8.64 -4.91
CA ASN A 74 -5.08 -9.53 -5.67
C ASN A 74 -3.64 -9.01 -5.65
N GLU A 75 -2.69 -9.93 -5.58
CA GLU A 75 -1.28 -9.60 -5.47
C GLU A 75 -0.73 -9.13 -6.82
N THR A 76 -0.92 -7.85 -7.13
CA THR A 76 -0.15 -7.23 -8.21
C THR A 76 1.25 -6.99 -7.66
N ASN A 77 2.19 -7.86 -8.03
CA ASN A 77 3.63 -7.70 -7.85
C ASN A 77 4.15 -6.52 -8.72
N GLY A 78 3.58 -5.34 -8.54
CA GLY A 78 3.93 -4.11 -9.24
C GLY A 78 4.76 -3.22 -8.31
N THR A 79 6.07 -3.25 -8.55
CA THR A 79 7.11 -2.31 -8.10
C THR A 79 6.57 -0.97 -7.58
N VAL A 80 6.69 -0.75 -6.27
CA VAL A 80 6.69 0.60 -5.69
C VAL A 80 8.02 1.23 -6.10
N ASP A 81 7.97 2.13 -7.07
CA ASP A 81 9.06 3.07 -7.32
C ASP A 81 9.09 4.04 -6.13
N GLN A 82 10.00 3.78 -5.19
CA GLN A 82 10.24 4.61 -4.02
C GLN A 82 11.04 5.84 -4.44
N ASN A 83 10.40 6.77 -5.14
CA ASN A 83 10.94 8.11 -5.30
C ASN A 83 10.21 9.09 -4.39
N ASN A 84 10.56 9.05 -3.11
CA ASN A 84 10.40 10.16 -2.19
C ASN A 84 11.76 10.44 -1.53
N ASN A 85 12.60 11.10 -2.33
CA ASN A 85 13.77 11.85 -1.90
C ASN A 85 13.36 12.98 -0.93
N ILE A 86 13.38 12.71 0.37
CA ILE A 86 13.50 13.81 1.34
C ILE A 86 14.84 13.63 2.05
N THR A 87 15.78 14.39 1.53
CA THR A 87 17.14 14.67 1.97
C THR A 87 17.33 14.64 3.49
N TYR A 88 18.21 13.75 3.94
CA TYR A 88 18.84 13.85 5.25
C TYR A 88 19.72 15.10 5.27
N GLY A 89 19.31 16.10 6.05
CA GLY A 89 20.16 17.21 6.45
C GLY A 89 20.62 17.00 7.88
N ASP A 90 21.51 16.02 8.09
CA ASP A 90 22.28 15.90 9.34
C ASP A 90 23.77 15.86 9.01
N GLU A 91 24.35 17.06 9.08
CA GLU A 91 25.63 17.39 9.71
C GLU A 91 26.63 16.22 9.92
N LEU A 92 27.49 15.98 8.91
CA LEU A 92 28.72 15.21 9.09
C LEU A 92 29.87 16.14 9.48
N VAL A 93 30.06 16.30 10.79
CA VAL A 93 31.32 16.80 11.37
C VAL A 93 32.27 15.62 11.62
N ALA A 94 33.53 15.86 11.28
CA ALA A 94 34.74 15.16 11.70
C ALA A 94 35.12 13.85 10.98
N GLU A 95 35.94 14.06 9.95
CA GLU A 95 37.20 13.38 9.67
C GLU A 95 37.82 12.63 10.87
N ILE A 96 38.05 11.32 10.73
CA ILE A 96 39.24 10.65 11.29
C ILE A 96 39.84 9.72 10.23
N LYS A 97 40.94 10.21 9.65
CA LYS A 97 41.98 9.47 8.92
C LYS A 97 42.65 8.46 9.84
N SER A 98 42.69 7.17 9.48
CA SER A 98 43.92 6.37 9.56
C SER A 98 43.78 4.99 8.91
N ALA A 99 44.86 4.55 8.27
CA ALA A 99 45.02 3.34 7.49
C ALA A 99 45.28 2.09 8.36
N SER A 100 44.90 0.90 7.88
CA SER A 100 45.86 -0.17 7.54
C SER A 100 45.20 -1.53 7.25
N ALA A 101 45.71 -2.16 6.17
CA ALA A 101 45.96 -3.59 5.98
C ALA A 101 44.80 -4.61 5.84
N PHE A 102 44.67 -5.12 4.60
CA PHE A 102 44.22 -6.50 4.28
C PHE A 102 45.22 -7.54 4.85
N PRO A 103 44.82 -8.82 5.08
CA PRO A 103 44.69 -9.84 4.00
C PRO A 103 43.41 -10.69 4.13
N ASP A 104 42.69 -10.96 3.05
CA ASP A 104 42.76 -12.20 2.25
C ASP A 104 42.98 -13.50 3.06
N LEU A 105 41.94 -14.33 3.16
CA LEU A 105 42.13 -15.76 3.40
C LEU A 105 41.05 -16.58 2.67
N ALA A 106 41.55 -17.36 1.72
CA ALA A 106 40.86 -18.38 0.95
C ALA A 106 40.42 -19.59 1.78
N LEU A 107 39.48 -20.35 1.18
CA LEU A 107 39.17 -21.77 1.37
C LEU A 107 38.57 -22.20 2.73
N VAL A 108 37.42 -22.87 2.68
CA VAL A 108 37.32 -24.34 2.86
C VAL A 108 35.92 -24.82 2.44
N THR A 109 35.92 -25.80 1.55
CA THR A 109 34.81 -26.66 1.11
C THR A 109 34.46 -27.68 2.20
N TYR A 110 33.17 -28.00 2.37
CA TYR A 110 32.70 -29.29 2.88
C TYR A 110 31.74 -29.90 1.87
#